data_AF-A0A1H7BRY3-F1
#
_entry.id   AF-A0A1H7BRY3-F1
#
_cell.length_a   1.000
_cell.length_b   1.000
_cell.length_c   1.000
_cell.angle_alpha   90.00
_cell.angle_beta   90.00
_cell.angle_gamma   90.00
#
_symmetry.space_group_name_H-M   'P 1'
#
loop_
_entity.id
_entity.type
_entity.pdbx_description
1 polymer ?
#
loop_
_entity_poly.entity_id
_entity_poly.type
_entity_poly.pdbx_seq_one_letter_code
_entity_poly.pdbx_strand_id
1 'polypeptide(L)'
;MATDDMTYPAPWRLGLAVALFCLLMFGAGPVATALQLTGNAKLPLLIPGFAALLWMGWESRRYIRLTGNATPAMMRYMRRLIPLWIIYALLLIAAINLQRALAPQGALAVAIAILPALPLIGFIWAMGRLFVEESDEYQRMLHVRRALIATGFLLVVSTVWGFLESSGLAPHAPAWWAFILWNIGLIVAGILPWGRR
;
A
#
# COMPACT_ATOMS: atom_id res chain seq x y z
N MET A 1 3.81 -41.07 -14.83
CA MET A 1 2.60 -40.26 -14.56
C MET A 1 2.72 -39.77 -13.13
N ALA A 2 3.37 -38.64 -12.92
CA ALA A 2 3.52 -37.99 -11.63
C ALA A 2 3.32 -36.50 -11.88
N THR A 3 2.07 -36.11 -12.09
CA THR A 3 1.65 -34.72 -11.90
C THR A 3 1.56 -34.50 -10.41
N ASP A 4 2.72 -34.33 -9.78
CA ASP A 4 2.77 -33.65 -8.49
C ASP A 4 2.50 -32.18 -8.82
N ASP A 5 1.22 -31.86 -9.00
CA ASP A 5 0.73 -30.50 -9.04
C ASP A 5 1.13 -29.88 -7.70
N MET A 6 2.31 -29.25 -7.67
CA MET A 6 2.74 -28.34 -6.63
C MET A 6 1.78 -27.14 -6.60
N THR A 7 0.56 -27.41 -6.17
CA THR A 7 -0.41 -26.44 -5.73
C THR A 7 0.15 -25.91 -4.43
N TYR A 8 0.98 -24.88 -4.52
CA TYR A 8 1.33 -24.09 -3.35
C TYR A 8 0.00 -23.62 -2.75
N PRO A 9 -0.43 -24.14 -1.58
CA PRO A 9 -1.67 -23.68 -0.97
C PRO A 9 -1.54 -22.17 -0.80
N ALA A 10 -2.63 -21.45 -1.07
CA ALA A 10 -2.67 -20.00 -0.88
C ALA A 10 -2.03 -19.70 0.49
N PRO A 11 -1.01 -18.81 0.55
CA PRO A 11 -0.16 -18.70 1.72
C PRO A 11 -1.00 -18.17 2.88
N TRP A 12 -1.57 -19.08 3.68
CA TRP A 12 -2.49 -18.75 4.77
C TRP A 12 -1.83 -17.78 5.75
N ARG A 13 -0.50 -17.87 5.91
CA ARG A 13 0.32 -16.94 6.70
C ARG A 13 0.34 -15.52 6.13
N LEU A 14 0.41 -15.37 4.80
CA LEU A 14 0.30 -14.06 4.15
C LEU A 14 -1.12 -13.52 4.25
N GLY A 15 -2.13 -14.38 4.03
CA GLY A 15 -3.54 -14.02 4.21
C GLY A 15 -3.84 -13.56 5.64
N LEU A 16 -3.31 -14.26 6.65
CA LEU A 16 -3.38 -13.86 8.05
C LEU A 16 -2.64 -12.55 8.33
N ALA A 17 -1.44 -12.37 7.77
CA ALA A 17 -0.70 -11.12 7.96
C ALA A 17 -1.45 -9.91 7.38
N VAL A 18 -2.08 -10.07 6.21
CA VAL A 18 -2.94 -9.04 5.60
C VAL A 18 -4.18 -8.79 6.47
N ALA A 19 -4.87 -9.86 6.90
CA ALA A 19 -6.06 -9.74 7.74
C ALA A 19 -5.74 -9.06 9.08
N LEU A 20 -4.63 -9.46 9.72
CA LEU A 20 -4.15 -8.86 10.96
C LEU A 20 -3.77 -7.39 10.76
N PHE A 21 -3.06 -7.05 9.68
CA PHE A 21 -2.74 -5.67 9.34
C PHE A 21 -4.01 -4.82 9.19
N CYS A 22 -4.98 -5.29 8.40
CA CYS A 22 -6.25 -4.59 8.20
C CYS A 22 -7.02 -4.45 9.52
N LEU A 23 -7.17 -5.53 10.29
CA LEU A 23 -7.85 -5.49 11.59
C LEU A 23 -7.20 -4.50 12.55
N LEU A 24 -5.87 -4.48 12.63
CA LEU A 24 -5.14 -3.58 13.53
C LEU A 24 -5.18 -2.13 13.04
N MET A 25 -5.07 -1.88 11.74
CA MET A 25 -5.11 -0.51 11.19
C MET A 25 -6.52 0.09 11.24
N PHE A 26 -7.54 -0.63 10.80
CA PHE A 26 -8.92 -0.15 10.80
C PHE A 26 -9.55 -0.23 12.20
N GLY A 27 -9.13 -1.19 13.03
CA GLY A 27 -9.57 -1.32 14.43
C GLY A 27 -8.94 -0.32 15.39
N ALA A 28 -7.75 0.23 15.07
CA ALA A 28 -7.10 1.23 15.92
C ALA A 28 -7.94 2.50 16.13
N GLY A 29 -8.70 2.93 15.11
CA GLY A 29 -9.58 4.10 15.21
C GLY A 29 -10.67 3.92 16.28
N PRO A 30 -11.58 2.93 16.13
CA PRO A 30 -12.63 2.65 17.11
C PRO A 30 -12.09 2.39 18.52
N VAL A 31 -11.00 1.62 18.65
CA VAL A 31 -10.39 1.33 19.97
C VAL A 31 -9.83 2.59 20.62
N ALA A 32 -9.16 3.47 19.86
CA ALA A 32 -8.70 4.75 20.38
C ALA A 32 -9.86 5.64 20.85
N THR A 33 -10.99 5.61 20.15
CA THR A 33 -12.19 6.35 20.55
C THR A 33 -12.83 5.75 21.80
N ALA A 34 -12.94 4.42 21.89
CA ALA A 34 -13.50 3.73 23.05
C ALA A 34 -12.68 3.97 24.32
N LEU A 35 -11.35 4.03 24.19
CA LEU A 35 -10.41 4.30 25.28
C LEU A 35 -10.19 5.81 25.52
N GLN A 36 -10.92 6.69 24.82
CA GLN A 36 -10.78 8.15 24.89
C GLN A 36 -9.34 8.65 24.72
N LEU A 37 -8.52 7.93 23.94
CA LEU A 37 -7.12 8.26 23.72
C LEU A 37 -7.03 9.51 22.84
N THR A 38 -6.35 10.54 23.32
CA THR A 38 -6.16 11.81 22.59
C THR A 38 -4.72 11.98 22.13
N GLY A 39 -4.55 12.74 21.04
CA GLY A 39 -3.23 13.08 20.51
C GLY A 39 -2.34 11.87 20.22
N ASN A 40 -1.14 11.88 20.81
CA ASN A 40 -0.10 10.87 20.57
C ASN A 40 -0.31 9.57 21.35
N ALA A 41 -1.29 9.53 22.28
CA ALA A 41 -1.64 8.31 23.00
C ALA A 41 -2.18 7.21 22.06
N LYS A 42 -2.56 7.57 20.82
CA LYS A 42 -2.96 6.63 19.76
C LYS A 42 -1.77 5.95 19.08
N LEU A 43 -0.56 6.51 19.15
CA LEU A 43 0.61 6.00 18.41
C LEU A 43 0.99 4.57 18.81
N PRO A 44 1.01 4.18 20.11
CA PRO A 44 1.29 2.80 20.50
C PRO A 44 0.32 1.78 19.90
N LEU A 45 -0.93 2.17 19.67
CA LEU A 45 -1.96 1.31 19.09
C LEU A 45 -1.69 0.99 17.60
N LEU A 46 -0.94 1.85 16.92
CA LEU A 46 -0.54 1.65 15.52
C LEU A 46 0.71 0.76 15.39
N ILE A 47 1.52 0.61 16.45
CA ILE A 47 2.76 -0.18 16.43
C ILE A 47 2.50 -1.64 16.03
N PRO A 48 1.49 -2.35 16.58
CA PRO A 48 1.15 -3.69 16.13
C PRO A 48 0.78 -3.75 14.65
N GLY A 49 0.09 -2.74 14.13
CA GLY A 49 -0.26 -2.65 12.71
C GLY A 49 0.99 -2.47 11.83
N PHE A 50 1.91 -1.58 12.19
CA PHE A 50 3.18 -1.45 11.47
C PHE A 50 4.05 -2.70 11.57
N ALA A 51 4.07 -3.39 12.71
CA ALA A 51 4.74 -4.68 12.86
C ALA A 51 4.11 -5.74 11.95
N ALA A 52 2.78 -5.79 11.85
CA ALA A 52 2.07 -6.65 10.92
C ALA A 52 2.37 -6.32 9.45
N LEU A 53 2.54 -5.04 9.10
CA LEU A 53 2.99 -4.61 7.76
C LEU A 53 4.41 -5.10 7.45
N LEU A 54 5.33 -5.01 8.41
CA LEU A 54 6.70 -5.52 8.27
C LEU A 54 6.71 -7.05 8.14
N TRP A 55 5.90 -7.73 8.94
CA TRP A 55 5.71 -9.18 8.82
C TRP A 55 5.14 -9.55 7.44
N MET A 56 4.12 -8.83 6.97
CA MET A 56 3.55 -9.02 5.63
C MET A 56 4.61 -8.83 4.53
N GLY A 57 5.44 -7.78 4.62
CA GLY A 57 6.54 -7.55 3.68
C GLY A 57 7.60 -8.66 3.72
N TRP A 58 7.91 -9.18 4.90
CA TRP A 58 8.83 -10.31 5.08
C TRP A 58 8.25 -11.62 4.52
N GLU A 59 6.99 -11.92 4.81
CA GLU A 59 6.30 -13.12 4.35
C GLU A 59 6.04 -13.08 2.84
N SER A 60 5.75 -11.91 2.27
CA SER A 60 5.65 -11.71 0.82
C SER A 60 6.97 -12.09 0.13
N ARG A 61 8.11 -11.61 0.64
CA ARG A 61 9.44 -12.00 0.12
C ARG A 61 9.69 -13.50 0.25
N ARG A 62 9.24 -14.11 1.34
CA ARG A 62 9.35 -15.57 1.55
C ARG A 62 8.51 -16.34 0.54
N TYR A 63 7.25 -15.95 0.35
CA TYR A 63 6.33 -16.60 -0.57
C TYR A 63 6.77 -16.51 -2.03
N ILE A 64 7.25 -15.33 -2.45
CA ILE A 64 7.79 -15.12 -3.79
C ILE A 64 8.97 -16.07 -4.05
N ARG A 65 9.88 -16.24 -3.07
CA ARG A 65 11.00 -17.20 -3.17
C ARG A 65 10.55 -18.66 -3.28
N LEU A 66 9.47 -19.01 -2.60
CA LEU A 66 8.98 -20.40 -2.56
C LEU A 66 8.26 -20.81 -3.84
N THR A 67 7.58 -19.89 -4.52
CA THR A 67 6.73 -20.17 -5.68
C THR A 67 7.44 -20.17 -7.03
N GLY A 68 8.78 -20.05 -7.06
CA GLY A 68 9.56 -19.98 -8.31
C GLY A 68 9.38 -18.69 -9.12
N ASN A 69 8.40 -17.84 -8.77
CA ASN A 69 8.12 -16.54 -9.40
C ASN A 69 9.00 -15.39 -8.84
N ALA A 70 10.09 -15.71 -8.15
CA ALA A 70 11.03 -14.74 -7.61
C ALA A 70 12.00 -14.24 -8.68
N THR A 71 11.52 -13.37 -9.56
CA THR A 71 12.44 -12.66 -10.45
C THR A 71 13.41 -11.80 -9.62
N PRO A 72 14.69 -11.70 -10.02
CA PRO A 72 15.64 -10.80 -9.35
C PRO A 72 15.15 -9.35 -9.31
N ALA A 73 14.37 -8.93 -10.31
CA ALA A 73 13.76 -7.60 -10.37
C ALA A 73 12.69 -7.41 -9.29
N MET A 74 11.78 -8.37 -9.11
CA MET A 74 10.78 -8.35 -8.03
C MET A 74 11.45 -8.31 -6.65
N MET A 75 12.55 -9.04 -6.45
CA MET A 75 13.30 -9.00 -5.20
C MET A 75 13.92 -7.62 -4.92
N ARG A 76 14.49 -6.96 -5.95
CA ARG A 76 15.02 -5.59 -5.83
C ARG A 76 13.91 -4.58 -5.57
N TYR A 77 12.76 -4.73 -6.23
CA TYR A 77 11.57 -3.92 -5.96
C TYR A 77 11.13 -4.03 -4.50
N MET A 78 11.01 -5.24 -3.96
CA MET A 78 10.64 -5.45 -2.56
C MET A 78 11.68 -4.89 -1.57
N ARG A 79 12.98 -4.89 -1.93
CA ARG A 79 14.05 -4.25 -1.14
C ARG A 79 13.91 -2.74 -1.08
N ARG A 80 13.37 -2.10 -2.13
CA ARG A 80 13.08 -0.66 -2.17
C ARG A 80 11.77 -0.31 -1.47
N LEU A 81 10.76 -1.16 -1.61
CA LEU A 81 9.40 -0.89 -1.16
C LEU A 81 9.25 -0.90 0.38
N ILE A 82 9.89 -1.85 1.08
CA ILE A 82 9.81 -1.92 2.55
C ILE A 82 10.36 -0.65 3.25
N PRO A 83 11.58 -0.16 2.96
CA PRO A 83 12.07 1.05 3.61
C PRO A 83 11.23 2.28 3.27
N LEU A 84 10.65 2.36 2.06
CA LEU A 84 9.73 3.45 1.70
C LEU A 84 8.47 3.48 2.58
N TRP A 85 7.91 2.32 2.93
CA TRP A 85 6.78 2.24 3.88
C TRP A 85 7.16 2.72 5.28
N ILE A 86 8.36 2.38 5.75
CA ILE A 86 8.87 2.83 7.05
C ILE A 86 9.06 4.35 7.04
N ILE A 87 9.72 4.88 6.00
CA ILE A 87 9.96 6.32 5.85
C ILE A 87 8.62 7.07 5.76
N TYR A 88 7.64 6.55 5.02
CA TYR A 88 6.28 7.10 4.97
C TYR A 88 5.65 7.23 6.35
N ALA A 89 5.66 6.15 7.14
CA ALA A 89 5.10 6.17 8.49
C ALA A 89 5.79 7.22 9.38
N LEU A 90 7.13 7.27 9.36
CA LEU A 90 7.92 8.21 10.14
C LEU A 90 7.66 9.66 9.74
N LEU A 91 7.66 9.97 8.43
CA LEU A 91 7.42 11.32 7.93
C LEU A 91 6.00 11.78 8.20
N LEU A 92 5.00 10.90 8.12
CA LEU A 92 3.62 11.23 8.46
C LEU A 92 3.48 11.57 9.94
N ILE A 93 4.05 10.75 10.83
CA ILE A 93 4.03 11.01 12.28
C ILE A 93 4.76 12.32 12.57
N ALA A 94 5.94 12.54 11.97
CA ALA A 94 6.70 13.76 12.15
C ALA A 94 5.91 15.00 11.69
N ALA A 95 5.29 14.95 10.50
CA ALA A 95 4.53 16.06 9.94
C ALA A 95 3.35 16.46 10.84
N ILE A 96 2.57 15.48 11.31
CA ILE A 96 1.44 15.72 12.21
C ILE A 96 1.91 16.35 13.53
N ASN A 97 3.02 15.86 14.09
CA ASN A 97 3.55 16.38 15.34
C ASN A 97 4.11 17.80 15.19
N LEU A 98 4.85 18.06 14.12
CA LEU A 98 5.40 19.39 13.83
C LEU A 98 4.30 20.42 13.57
N GLN A 99 3.24 20.05 12.83
CA GLN A 99 2.08 20.93 12.63
C GLN A 99 1.39 21.30 13.94
N ARG A 100 1.23 20.33 14.86
CA ARG A 100 0.63 20.57 16.18
C ARG A 100 1.51 21.39 17.10
N ALA A 101 2.81 21.14 17.11
CA ALA A 101 3.74 21.77 18.05
C ALA A 101 4.12 23.20 17.64
N LEU A 102 4.29 23.45 16.34
CA LEU A 102 4.84 24.71 15.85
C LEU A 102 3.78 25.64 15.24
N ALA A 103 2.57 25.14 14.94
CA ALA A 103 1.54 25.86 14.19
C ALA A 103 2.12 26.68 13.01
N PRO A 104 2.95 26.05 12.15
CA PRO A 104 3.75 26.77 11.16
C PRO A 104 2.84 27.49 10.15
N GLN A 105 3.32 28.61 9.62
CA GLN A 105 2.60 29.40 8.62
C GLN A 105 3.44 29.56 7.33
N GLY A 106 2.77 29.90 6.23
CA GLY A 106 3.42 30.15 4.94
C GLY A 106 4.19 28.94 4.41
N ALA A 107 5.40 29.18 3.90
CA ALA A 107 6.21 28.16 3.22
C ALA A 107 6.58 26.96 4.11
N LEU A 108 6.80 27.19 5.42
CA LEU A 108 7.15 26.11 6.35
C LEU A 108 5.98 25.13 6.54
N ALA A 109 4.74 25.63 6.58
CA ALA A 109 3.56 24.79 6.69
C ALA A 109 3.41 23.87 5.48
N VAL A 110 3.66 24.41 4.28
CA VAL A 110 3.65 23.66 3.02
C VAL A 110 4.73 22.59 3.02
N ALA A 111 5.96 22.93 3.41
CA ALA A 111 7.07 21.98 3.49
C ALA A 111 6.74 20.79 4.40
N ILE A 112 6.18 21.06 5.58
CA ILE A 112 5.80 20.02 6.54
C ILE A 112 4.62 19.18 6.01
N ALA A 113 3.63 19.80 5.36
CA ALA A 113 2.46 19.10 4.81
C ALA A 113 2.82 18.12 3.67
N ILE A 114 3.87 18.41 2.90
CA ILE A 114 4.31 17.59 1.76
C ILE A 114 5.22 16.42 2.19
N LEU A 115 5.83 16.46 3.39
CA LEU A 115 6.70 15.40 3.90
C LEU A 115 6.15 13.96 3.68
N PRO A 116 4.91 13.62 4.07
CA PRO A 116 4.38 12.28 3.86
C PRO A 116 4.16 11.92 2.38
N ALA A 117 4.11 12.90 1.47
CA ALA A 117 3.98 12.65 0.04
C ALA A 117 5.32 12.26 -0.63
N LEU A 118 6.47 12.58 -0.04
CA LEU A 118 7.78 12.28 -0.64
C LEU A 118 8.00 10.77 -0.88
N PRO A 119 7.66 9.86 0.05
CA PRO A 119 7.82 8.43 -0.18
C PRO A 119 6.90 7.87 -1.26
N LEU A 120 5.77 8.54 -1.58
CA LEU A 120 4.90 8.15 -2.68
C LEU A 120 5.60 8.25 -4.03
N ILE A 121 6.43 9.29 -4.22
CA ILE A 121 7.29 9.42 -5.40
C ILE A 121 8.24 8.21 -5.46
N GLY A 122 8.82 7.83 -4.32
CA GLY A 122 9.67 6.64 -4.20
C GLY A 122 8.95 5.34 -4.56
N PHE A 123 7.68 5.16 -4.17
CA PHE A 123 6.89 3.97 -4.52
C PHE A 123 6.67 3.87 -6.03
N ILE A 124 6.27 4.97 -6.66
CA ILE A 124 6.06 5.03 -8.12
C ILE A 124 7.39 4.80 -8.86
N TRP A 125 8.48 5.42 -8.40
CA TRP A 125 9.82 5.19 -8.95
C TRP A 125 10.25 3.72 -8.81
N ALA A 126 10.02 3.09 -7.65
CA ALA A 126 10.38 1.69 -7.43
C ALA A 126 9.61 0.77 -8.37
N MET A 127 8.32 1.05 -8.63
CA MET A 127 7.50 0.34 -9.62
C MET A 127 8.03 0.56 -11.04
N GLY A 128 8.39 1.79 -11.42
CA GLY A 128 9.02 2.06 -12.72
C GLY A 128 10.33 1.30 -12.90
N ARG A 129 11.16 1.22 -11.85
CA ARG A 129 12.38 0.40 -11.85
C ARG A 129 12.09 -1.09 -11.99
N LEU A 130 11.00 -1.59 -11.43
CA LEU A 130 10.58 -2.99 -11.63
C LEU A 130 10.34 -3.26 -13.12
N PHE A 131 9.66 -2.37 -13.83
CA PHE A 131 9.38 -2.57 -15.26
C PHE A 131 10.65 -2.58 -16.12
N VAL A 132 11.62 -1.71 -15.80
CA VAL A 132 12.88 -1.63 -16.55
C VAL A 132 13.84 -2.78 -16.22
N GLU A 133 13.84 -3.23 -14.98
CA GLU A 133 14.78 -4.27 -14.50
C GLU A 133 14.30 -5.70 -14.76
N GLU A 134 13.03 -5.87 -15.13
CA GLU A 134 12.46 -7.19 -15.40
C GLU A 134 12.92 -7.70 -16.76
N SER A 135 13.73 -8.76 -16.74
CA SER A 135 14.31 -9.35 -17.95
C SER A 135 13.28 -10.17 -18.72
N ASP A 136 12.33 -10.78 -18.03
CA ASP A 136 11.26 -11.56 -18.65
C ASP A 136 10.18 -10.62 -19.21
N GLU A 137 10.00 -10.64 -20.54
CA GLU A 137 9.00 -9.83 -21.25
C GLU A 137 7.57 -10.12 -20.80
N TYR A 138 7.26 -11.38 -20.49
CA TYR A 138 5.95 -11.77 -20.02
C TYR A 138 5.66 -11.20 -18.62
N GLN A 139 6.62 -11.32 -17.69
CA GLN A 139 6.46 -10.74 -16.34
C GLN A 139 6.37 -9.22 -16.38
N ARG A 140 7.20 -8.57 -17.20
CA ARG A 140 7.15 -7.11 -17.42
C ARG A 140 5.79 -6.68 -17.94
N MET A 141 5.25 -7.36 -18.96
CA MET A 141 3.91 -7.08 -19.49
C MET A 141 2.82 -7.28 -18.43
N LEU A 142 2.93 -8.33 -17.62
CA LEU A 142 2.00 -8.60 -16.53
C LEU A 142 2.01 -7.48 -15.47
N HIS A 143 3.19 -6.99 -15.10
CA HIS A 143 3.34 -5.88 -14.16
C HIS A 143 2.76 -4.57 -14.70
N VAL A 144 3.05 -4.22 -15.96
CA VAL A 144 2.50 -3.03 -16.62
C VAL A 144 0.98 -3.12 -16.71
N ARG A 145 0.44 -4.26 -17.13
CA ARG A 145 -1.01 -4.49 -17.22
C ARG A 145 -1.68 -4.29 -15.86
N ARG A 146 -1.12 -4.87 -14.79
CA ARG A 146 -1.64 -4.70 -13.43
C ARG A 146 -1.68 -3.24 -13.00
N ALA A 147 -0.62 -2.48 -13.30
CA ALA A 147 -0.57 -1.05 -13.01
C ALA A 147 -1.63 -0.27 -13.81
N LEU A 148 -1.84 -0.58 -15.09
CA LEU A 148 -2.88 0.06 -15.91
C LEU A 148 -4.28 -0.20 -15.38
N ILE A 149 -4.58 -1.44 -14.97
CA ILE A 149 -5.88 -1.77 -14.39
C ILE A 149 -6.08 -1.08 -13.05
N ALA A 150 -5.05 -1.05 -12.21
CA ALA A 150 -5.10 -0.32 -10.95
C ALA A 150 -5.37 1.18 -11.16
N THR A 151 -4.75 1.78 -12.18
CA THR A 151 -5.00 3.17 -12.56
C THR A 151 -6.40 3.36 -13.12
N GLY A 152 -6.87 2.48 -14.00
CA GLY A 152 -8.25 2.53 -14.52
C GLY A 152 -9.30 2.39 -13.41
N PHE A 153 -9.07 1.46 -12.47
CA PHE A 153 -9.89 1.30 -11.26
C PHE A 153 -9.91 2.59 -10.43
N LEU A 154 -8.74 3.17 -10.14
CA LEU A 154 -8.65 4.45 -9.43
C LEU A 154 -9.44 5.54 -10.15
N LEU A 155 -9.25 5.70 -11.46
CA LEU A 155 -9.90 6.74 -12.25
C LEU A 155 -11.43 6.60 -12.19
N VAL A 156 -11.96 5.40 -12.45
CA VAL A 156 -13.41 5.16 -12.41
C VAL A 156 -13.97 5.45 -11.01
N VAL A 157 -13.37 4.88 -9.97
CA VAL A 157 -13.89 5.04 -8.59
C VAL A 157 -13.80 6.50 -8.13
N SER A 158 -12.67 7.18 -8.38
CA SER A 158 -12.50 8.58 -7.98
C SER A 158 -13.41 9.53 -8.75
N THR A 159 -13.64 9.29 -10.05
CA THR A 159 -14.58 10.09 -10.84
C THR A 159 -16.03 9.91 -10.37
N VAL A 160 -16.46 8.66 -10.15
CA VAL A 160 -17.80 8.38 -9.61
C VAL A 160 -17.97 9.05 -8.24
N TRP A 161 -16.98 8.91 -7.35
CA TRP A 161 -17.04 9.55 -6.03
C TRP A 161 -17.08 11.08 -6.13
N GLY A 162 -16.26 11.68 -6.99
CA GLY A 162 -16.26 13.12 -7.22
C GLY A 162 -17.60 13.66 -7.72
N PHE A 163 -18.30 12.92 -8.59
CA PHE A 163 -19.66 13.29 -9.00
C PHE A 163 -20.66 13.22 -7.85
N LEU A 164 -20.61 12.15 -7.04
CA LEU A 164 -21.47 12.03 -5.86
C LEU A 164 -21.20 13.14 -4.85
N GLU A 165 -19.93 13.47 -4.59
CA GLU A 165 -19.53 14.56 -3.70
C GLU A 165 -20.04 15.92 -4.21
N SER A 166 -19.85 16.20 -5.51
CA SER A 166 -20.34 17.45 -6.13
C SER A 166 -21.87 17.58 -6.13
N SER A 167 -22.58 16.45 -6.08
CA SER A 167 -24.04 16.39 -6.01
C SER A 167 -24.58 16.39 -4.57
N GLY A 168 -23.70 16.45 -3.57
CA GLY A 168 -24.09 16.37 -2.15
C GLY A 168 -24.57 14.98 -1.69
N LEU A 169 -24.31 13.93 -2.48
CA LEU A 169 -24.73 12.55 -2.21
C LEU A 169 -23.66 11.71 -1.49
N ALA A 170 -22.42 12.21 -1.41
CA ALA A 170 -21.32 11.56 -0.71
C ALA A 170 -20.53 12.55 0.16
N PRO A 171 -19.92 12.10 1.27
CA PRO A 171 -19.06 12.94 2.10
C PRO A 171 -17.74 13.26 1.40
N HIS A 172 -17.12 14.38 1.82
CA HIS A 172 -15.80 14.78 1.34
C HIS A 172 -14.75 13.70 1.62
N ALA A 173 -14.09 13.23 0.55
CA ALA A 173 -13.01 12.26 0.66
C ALA A 173 -11.65 12.95 0.50
N PRO A 174 -10.74 12.81 1.47
CA PRO A 174 -9.40 13.35 1.33
C PRO A 174 -8.65 12.77 0.12
N ALA A 175 -7.97 13.61 -0.67
CA ALA A 175 -7.32 13.19 -1.91
C ALA A 175 -6.26 12.08 -1.75
N TRP A 176 -5.65 11.95 -0.55
CA TRP A 176 -4.67 10.88 -0.28
C TRP A 176 -5.28 9.46 -0.32
N TRP A 177 -6.62 9.32 -0.28
CA TRP A 177 -7.31 8.05 -0.52
C TRP A 177 -7.06 7.48 -1.92
N ALA A 178 -6.71 8.32 -2.90
CA ALA A 178 -6.39 7.88 -4.25
C ALA A 178 -5.26 6.82 -4.26
N PHE A 179 -4.23 6.99 -3.43
CA PHE A 179 -3.14 6.03 -3.37
C PHE A 179 -3.61 4.68 -2.79
N ILE A 180 -4.49 4.69 -1.79
CA ILE A 180 -5.07 3.46 -1.21
C ILE A 180 -5.93 2.74 -2.25
N LEU A 181 -6.81 3.46 -2.94
CA LEU A 181 -7.65 2.91 -4.00
C LEU A 181 -6.81 2.29 -5.13
N TRP A 182 -5.72 2.94 -5.51
CA TRP A 182 -4.79 2.38 -6.49
C TRP A 182 -4.14 1.07 -6.03
N ASN A 183 -3.70 0.99 -4.77
CA ASN A 183 -3.16 -0.24 -4.21
C ASN A 183 -4.20 -1.37 -4.17
N ILE A 184 -5.48 -1.06 -3.87
CA ILE A 184 -6.58 -2.03 -3.99
C ILE A 184 -6.73 -2.50 -5.44
N GLY A 185 -6.67 -1.58 -6.40
CA GLY A 185 -6.69 -1.90 -7.83
C GLY A 185 -5.56 -2.86 -8.25
N LEU A 186 -4.37 -2.75 -7.67
CA LEU A 186 -3.26 -3.70 -7.91
C LEU A 186 -3.58 -5.11 -7.41
N ILE A 187 -4.25 -5.22 -6.25
CA ILE A 187 -4.69 -6.52 -5.70
C ILE A 187 -5.75 -7.14 -6.62
N VAL A 188 -6.77 -6.37 -7.01
CA VAL A 188 -7.82 -6.81 -7.92
C VAL A 188 -7.22 -7.30 -9.24
N ALA A 189 -6.29 -6.53 -9.82
CA ALA A 189 -5.60 -6.91 -11.05
C ALA A 189 -4.72 -8.18 -10.89
N GLY A 190 -4.26 -8.46 -9.68
CA GLY A 190 -3.52 -9.68 -9.35
C GLY A 190 -4.38 -10.95 -9.35
N ILE A 191 -5.65 -10.83 -8.97
CA ILE A 191 -6.60 -11.95 -8.82
C ILE A 191 -7.31 -12.27 -10.14
N LEU A 192 -7.53 -11.27 -10.99
CA LEU A 192 -8.29 -11.47 -12.23
C LEU A 192 -7.61 -12.56 -13.09
N PRO A 193 -8.36 -13.61 -13.51
CA PRO A 193 -7.80 -14.67 -14.32
C PRO A 193 -7.46 -14.13 -15.70
N TRP A 194 -6.18 -13.88 -15.93
CA TRP A 194 -5.68 -13.51 -17.24
C TRP A 194 -5.68 -14.76 -18.12
N GLY A 195 -6.23 -14.63 -19.34
CA GLY A 195 -6.47 -15.72 -20.27
C GLY A 195 -5.29 -16.68 -20.37
N ARG A 196 -5.41 -17.82 -19.69
CA ARG A 196 -4.76 -19.06 -20.07
C ARG A 196 -5.53 -19.56 -21.30
N ARG A 197 -5.20 -19.02 -22.47
CA ARG A 197 -5.61 -19.58 -23.75
C ARG A 197 -4.41 -19.54 -24.67
#